data_AF-A0A6J4JBP2-F1
#
_entry.id   AF-A0A6J4JBP2-F1
#
_cell.length_a   1.000
_cell.length_b   1.000
_cell.length_c   1.000
_cell.angle_alpha   90.00
_cell.angle_beta   90.00
_cell.angle_gamma   90.00
#
_symmetry.space_group_name_H-M   'P 1'
#
loop_
_entity.id
_entity.type
_entity.pdbx_description
1 polymer ?
#
loop_
_entity_poly.entity_id
_entity_poly.type
_entity_poly.pdbx_seq_one_letter_code
_entity_poly.pdbx_strand_id
1 'polypeptide(L)' 'DAAQLQKETGLPGAMLEEHLRRLERRELVQRLRGDTGAPSYCLTGSGEAQAKALADTTG' A
#
# COMPACT_ATOMS: atom_id res chain seq x y z
N ASP A 1 3.21 7.39 -2.64
CA ASP A 1 4.68 7.44 -2.62
C ASP A 1 5.20 6.67 -1.39
N ALA A 2 6.29 5.89 -1.51
CA ALA A 2 6.78 5.08 -0.39
C ALA A 2 7.30 5.90 0.80
N ALA A 3 7.95 7.05 0.56
CA ALA A 3 8.45 7.91 1.64
C ALA A 3 7.28 8.57 2.39
N GLN A 4 6.23 8.97 1.66
CA GLN A 4 4.99 9.45 2.28
C GLN A 4 4.30 8.36 3.12
N LEU A 5 4.14 7.16 2.58
CA LEU A 5 3.57 6.03 3.31
C LEU A 5 4.35 5.72 4.59
N GLN A 6 5.68 5.82 4.52
CA GLN A 6 6.54 5.65 5.70
C GLN A 6 6.28 6.70 6.76
N LYS A 7 6.14 7.98 6.35
CA LYS A 7 5.85 9.09 7.26
C LYS A 7 4.49 8.94 7.94
N GLU A 8 3.46 8.51 7.21
CA GLU A 8 2.10 8.39 7.73
C GLU A 8 1.91 7.16 8.62
N THR A 9 2.56 6.04 8.28
CA THR A 9 2.46 4.80 9.06
C THR A 9 3.44 4.74 10.24
N GLY A 10 4.51 5.55 10.19
CA GLY A 10 5.60 5.50 11.18
C GLY A 10 6.44 4.23 11.11
N LEU A 11 6.23 3.37 10.11
CA LEU A 11 6.91 2.09 9.99
C LEU A 11 8.37 2.27 9.50
N PRO A 12 9.30 1.42 9.96
CA PRO A 12 10.62 1.32 9.34
C PRO A 12 10.51 0.94 7.86
N GLY A 13 11.37 1.50 7.00
CA GLY A 13 11.28 1.31 5.55
C GLY A 13 11.26 -0.15 5.12
N ALA A 14 12.10 -1.00 5.72
CA ALA A 14 12.13 -2.43 5.44
C ALA A 14 10.81 -3.14 5.82
N MET A 15 10.20 -2.75 6.94
CA MET A 15 8.92 -3.32 7.40
C MET A 15 7.76 -2.86 6.52
N LEU A 16 7.74 -1.57 6.14
CA LEU A 16 6.77 -1.04 5.20
C LEU A 16 6.86 -1.77 3.85
N GLU A 17 8.07 -1.94 3.31
CA GLU A 17 8.25 -2.69 2.06
C GLU A 17 7.78 -4.13 2.15
N GLU A 18 8.03 -4.80 3.28
CA GLU A 18 7.57 -6.17 3.49
C GLU A 18 6.04 -6.22 3.51
N HIS A 19 5.38 -5.29 4.21
CA HIS A 19 3.92 -5.18 4.22
C HIS A 19 3.36 -4.89 2.82
N LEU A 20 3.95 -3.96 2.09
CA LEU A 20 3.53 -3.63 0.72
C LEU A 20 3.69 -4.84 -0.21
N ARG A 21 4.80 -5.59 -0.11
CA ARG A 21 4.97 -6.85 -0.87
C ARG A 21 3.93 -7.91 -0.52
N ARG A 22 3.53 -8.02 0.76
CA ARG A 22 2.46 -8.94 1.19
C ARG A 22 1.10 -8.52 0.62
N LEU A 23 0.81 -7.22 0.60
CA LEU A 23 -0.42 -6.68 0.00
C LEU A 23 -0.42 -6.85 -1.53
N GLU A 24 0.73 -6.70 -2.19
CA GLU A 24 0.90 -6.88 -3.63
C GLU A 24 0.68 -8.35 -4.04
N ARG A 25 1.22 -9.31 -3.28
CA ARG A 25 0.96 -10.75 -3.48
C ARG A 25 -0.51 -11.15 -3.34
N ARG A 26 -1.30 -10.34 -2.63
CA ARG A 26 -2.74 -10.52 -2.45
C ARG A 26 -3.55 -9.70 -3.46
N GLU A 27 -2.88 -9.08 -4.42
CA GLU A 27 -3.48 -8.23 -5.46
C GLU A 27 -4.28 -7.05 -4.88
N LEU A 28 -3.92 -6.56 -3.69
CA LEU A 28 -4.60 -5.44 -3.02
C LEU A 28 -3.92 -4.10 -3.31
N VAL A 29 -2.62 -4.11 -3.56
CA VAL A 29 -1.87 -2.93 -4.01
C VAL A 29 -1.05 -3.32 -5.23
N GLN A 30 -0.73 -2.33 -6.05
CA GLN A 30 0.18 -2.49 -7.18
C GLN A 30 1.30 -1.46 -7.09
N ARG A 31 2.53 -1.89 -7.38
CA ARG A 31 3.65 -0.98 -7.55
C ARG A 31 3.59 -0.29 -8.91
N LEU A 32 3.60 1.04 -8.89
CA LEU A 32 3.69 1.87 -10.08
C LEU A 32 5.17 2.00 -10.49
N ARG A 33 5.45 1.84 -11.78
CA ARG A 33 6.75 2.25 -12.34
C ARG A 33 6.75 3.78 -12.41
N GLY A 34 7.36 4.42 -11.42
CA GLY A 34 7.57 5.86 -11.45
C GLY A 34 8.72 6.23 -12.36
N ASP A 35 8.52 7.27 -13.18
CA ASP A 35 9.58 7.94 -13.96
C ASP A 35 10.71 8.51 -13.08
N THR A 36 10.43 8.75 -11.80
CA THR A 36 11.32 9.45 -10.86
C THR A 36 12.26 8.54 -10.06
N GLY A 37 12.26 7.23 -10.32
CA GLY A 37 13.11 6.25 -9.61
C GLY A 37 12.62 5.90 -8.19
N ALA A 38 11.71 6.69 -7.61
CA ALA A 38 11.11 6.40 -6.31
C ALA A 38 9.93 5.41 -6.44
N PRO A 39 9.84 4.36 -5.60
CA PRO A 39 8.74 3.42 -5.64
C PRO A 39 7.43 4.08 -5.19
N SER A 40 6.40 3.98 -6.04
CA SER A 40 5.04 4.39 -5.73
C SER A 40 4.10 3.19 -5.74
N TYR A 41 3.06 3.25 -4.93
CA TYR A 41 2.06 2.19 -4.78
C TYR A 41 0.67 2.81 -4.80
N CYS A 42 -0.29 2.11 -5.39
CA CYS A 42 -1.71 2.45 -5.30
C CYS A 42 -2.53 1.19 -4.98
N LEU A 43 -3.74 1.39 -4.45
CA LEU A 43 -4.70 0.30 -4.28
C LEU A 43 -5.16 -0.18 -5.66
N THR A 44 -5.40 -1.49 -5.77
CA THR A 44 -6.17 -2.06 -6.87
C THR A 44 -7.66 -1.95 -6.55
N GLY A 45 -8.54 -2.20 -7.53
CA GLY A 45 -9.99 -2.25 -7.26
C GLY A 45 -10.37 -3.25 -6.15
N SER A 46 -9.67 -4.39 -6.08
CA SER A 46 -9.82 -5.38 -5.00
C SER A 46 -9.34 -4.84 -3.65
N GLY A 47 -8.24 -4.09 -3.64
CA GLY A 47 -7.73 -3.40 -2.46
C GLY A 47 -8.68 -2.34 -1.92
N GLU A 48 -9.25 -1.52 -2.81
CA GLU A 48 -10.25 -0.51 -2.45
C GLU A 48 -11.52 -1.14 -1.88
N ALA A 49 -12.05 -2.19 -2.53
CA ALA A 49 -13.22 -2.90 -2.03
C ALA A 49 -12.98 -3.52 -0.64
N GLN A 50 -11.80 -4.08 -0.41
CA GLN A 50 -11.44 -4.66 0.89
C GLN A 50 -11.25 -3.58 1.97
N ALA A 51 -10.56 -2.48 1.64
CA ALA A 51 -10.38 -1.36 2.56
C ALA A 51 -11.73 -0.76 2.96
N LYS A 52 -12.65 -0.63 2.00
CA LYS A 52 -14.03 -0.19 2.23
C LYS A 52 -14.79 -1.16 3.13
N ALA A 53 -14.78 -2.46 2.83
CA ALA A 53 -15.45 -3.46 3.66
C ALA A 53 -14.93 -3.46 5.11
N LEU A 54 -13.61 -3.27 5.31
CA LEU A 54 -13.01 -3.14 6.64
C LEU A 54 -13.46 -1.86 7.35
N ALA A 55 -13.48 -0.72 6.66
CA ALA A 55 -13.97 0.54 7.19
C ALA A 55 -15.46 0.44 7.60
N ASP A 56 -16.28 -0.21 6.78
CA ASP A 56 -17.70 -0.46 7.04
C ASP A 56 -17.93 -1.44 8.21
N THR A 57 -16.95 -2.29 8.52
CA THR A 57 -17.01 -3.25 9.65
C THR A 57 -16.53 -2.64 10.98
N THR A 58 -15.81 -1.52 10.93
CA THR A 58 -15.21 -0.86 12.10
C THR A 58 -15.96 0.42 12.51
N GLY A 59 -17.21 0.57 12.04
CA GLY A 59 -18.12 1.69 12.34
C GLY A 59 -19.19 1.34 13.36
#